data_AF-A0A6D2HAX5-F1
#
_entry.id   AF-A0A6D2HAX5-F1
#
_cell.length_a   1.000
_cell.length_b   1.000
_cell.length_c   1.000
_cell.angle_alpha   90.00
_cell.angle_beta   90.00
_cell.angle_gamma   90.00
#
_symmetry.space_group_name_H-M   'P 1'
#
loop_
_entity.id
_entity.type
_entity.pdbx_description
1 polymer ?
#
loop_
_entity_poly.entity_id
_entity_poly.type
_entity_poly.pdbx_seq_one_letter_code
_entity_poly.pdbx_strand_id
1 'polypeptide(L)'
;MHEELTSFSASVVDRKIYVAGRHGDFLKNSLDSFAVFDTATQIWDSMPNTCSKTKDSGLQSRSACFDGKFHVDTEQGVVAYNSKESRWDLTVPSLDSVLFPNSRSDSYCEIENVVYVFCGGVVTWYDAKVEATWGFLKGLIGLPKFPPGCSCRLVDYGGHMVVLWDEILPSSGDKMIWCAEIALERRENCEMFGKIEWFDHVLTVPIQYNFVSVLVATV
;
A
#
# COMPACT_ATOMS: atom_id res chain seq x y z
N MET A 1 -8.46 28.67 -4.67
CA MET A 1 -9.53 27.79 -5.17
C MET A 1 -9.00 26.38 -4.98
N HIS A 2 -9.48 25.67 -3.95
CA HIS A 2 -9.12 24.26 -3.76
C HIS A 2 -9.93 23.47 -4.79
N GLU A 3 -9.28 23.05 -5.87
CA GLU A 3 -9.92 22.22 -6.90
C GLU A 3 -9.92 20.76 -6.43
N GLU A 4 -11.07 20.10 -6.56
CA GLU A 4 -11.25 18.71 -6.14
C GLU A 4 -10.51 17.75 -7.09
N LEU A 5 -9.70 16.86 -6.53
CA LEU A 5 -9.06 15.77 -7.26
C LEU A 5 -10.09 14.65 -7.51
N THR A 6 -10.13 14.11 -8.73
CA THR A 6 -11.08 13.03 -9.08
C THR A 6 -10.63 11.66 -8.58
N SER A 7 -9.32 11.49 -8.39
CA SER A 7 -8.71 10.37 -7.67
C SER A 7 -7.38 10.79 -7.08
N PHE A 8 -7.04 10.26 -5.91
CA PHE A 8 -5.75 10.49 -5.29
C PHE A 8 -5.28 9.28 -4.48
N SER A 9 -3.98 9.17 -4.31
CA SER A 9 -3.33 8.23 -3.39
C SER A 9 -2.19 8.96 -2.68
N ALA A 10 -1.90 8.51 -1.46
CA ALA A 10 -0.86 9.11 -0.65
C ALA A 10 -0.01 8.03 0.04
N SER A 11 1.26 8.33 0.23
CA SER A 11 2.20 7.50 0.98
C SER A 11 3.11 8.38 1.85
N VAL A 12 3.57 7.84 2.96
CA VAL A 12 4.50 8.54 3.86
C VAL A 12 5.92 8.12 3.54
N VAL A 13 6.81 9.09 3.31
CA VAL A 13 8.24 8.88 3.10
C VAL A 13 9.00 9.91 3.93
N ASP A 14 9.97 9.48 4.74
CA ASP A 14 10.79 10.37 5.57
C ASP A 14 9.97 11.41 6.37
N ARG A 15 8.85 10.97 6.98
CA ARG A 15 7.89 11.80 7.73
C ARG A 15 7.18 12.89 6.91
N LYS A 16 7.24 12.84 5.59
CA LYS A 16 6.43 13.70 4.71
C LYS A 16 5.35 12.87 4.04
N ILE A 17 4.20 13.48 3.78
CA ILE A 17 3.09 12.83 3.09
C ILE A 17 3.18 13.24 1.63
N TYR A 18 3.43 12.27 0.76
CA TYR A 18 3.45 12.47 -0.68
C TYR A 18 2.10 12.08 -1.24
N VAL A 19 1.54 12.93 -2.09
CA VAL A 19 0.22 12.76 -2.69
C VAL A 19 0.37 12.79 -4.20
N ALA A 20 -0.14 11.75 -4.85
CA ALA A 20 -0.34 11.69 -6.29
C ALA A 20 -1.84 11.75 -6.56
N GLY A 21 -2.26 12.78 -7.30
CA GLY A 21 -3.64 13.00 -7.66
C GLY A 21 -3.80 13.19 -9.16
N ARG A 22 -4.98 12.84 -9.68
CA ARG A 22 -5.35 13.12 -11.05
C ARG A 22 -6.40 14.23 -11.08
N HIS A 23 -6.19 15.21 -11.95
CA HIS A 23 -7.19 16.22 -12.27
C HIS A 23 -7.89 15.84 -13.57
N GLY A 24 -9.22 15.78 -13.61
CA GLY A 24 -9.92 15.40 -14.83
C GLY A 24 -11.38 15.81 -14.92
N ASP A 25 -11.64 16.80 -15.76
CA ASP A 25 -12.86 16.86 -16.57
C ASP A 25 -12.64 15.91 -17.76
N PHE A 26 -13.60 15.03 -18.09
CA PHE A 26 -13.47 13.96 -19.12
C PHE A 26 -13.09 14.45 -20.55
N LEU A 27 -12.94 15.76 -20.75
CA LEU A 27 -12.76 16.43 -22.03
C LEU A 27 -11.43 17.20 -22.18
N LYS A 28 -10.59 17.30 -21.14
CA LYS A 28 -9.29 17.99 -21.20
C LYS A 28 -8.17 17.08 -20.71
N ASN A 29 -7.00 17.23 -21.34
CA ASN A 29 -5.76 16.53 -20.98
C ASN A 29 -5.58 16.52 -19.46
N SER A 30 -5.73 15.33 -18.88
CA SER A 30 -5.57 15.10 -17.46
C SER A 30 -4.14 15.42 -17.05
N LEU A 31 -3.97 16.29 -16.06
CA LEU A 31 -2.67 16.56 -15.46
C LEU A 31 -2.55 15.75 -14.17
N ASP A 32 -1.48 14.96 -14.08
CA ASP A 32 -1.06 14.39 -12.82
C ASP A 32 -0.54 15.53 -11.93
N SER A 33 -1.10 15.64 -10.73
CA SER A 33 -0.72 16.61 -9.72
C SER A 33 -0.01 15.89 -8.58
N PHE A 34 1.21 16.34 -8.29
CA PHE A 34 2.02 15.80 -7.21
C PHE A 34 2.27 16.87 -6.16
N ALA A 35 1.95 16.55 -4.92
CA ALA A 35 2.12 17.46 -3.80
C ALA A 35 2.78 16.71 -2.63
N VAL A 36 3.58 17.42 -1.86
CA VAL A 36 4.17 16.91 -0.63
C VAL A 36 3.74 17.79 0.52
N PHE A 37 3.30 17.17 1.60
CA PHE A 37 3.02 17.82 2.86
C PHE A 37 4.12 17.50 3.85
N ASP A 38 4.83 18.53 4.28
CA ASP A 38 5.84 18.42 5.34
C ASP A 38 5.14 18.42 6.70
N THR A 39 5.22 17.31 7.43
CA THR A 39 4.52 17.18 8.72
C THR A 39 5.14 18.02 9.83
N ALA A 40 6.41 18.43 9.69
CA ALA A 40 7.11 19.24 10.69
C ALA A 40 6.77 20.72 10.53
N THR A 41 6.76 21.22 9.30
CA THR A 41 6.42 22.63 9.02
C THR A 41 4.93 22.86 8.79
N GLN A 42 4.17 21.80 8.52
CA GLN A 42 2.75 21.83 8.13
C GLN A 42 2.50 22.61 6.84
N ILE A 43 3.44 22.56 5.89
CA ILE A 43 3.38 23.27 4.62
C ILE A 43 3.24 22.28 3.47
N TRP A 44 2.45 22.67 2.47
CA TRP A 44 2.33 21.97 1.19
C TRP A 44 3.30 22.56 0.18
N ASP A 45 4.11 21.70 -0.44
CA ASP A 45 4.99 22.06 -1.55
C ASP A 45 4.59 21.31 -2.82
N SER A 46 4.77 21.97 -3.96
CA SER A 46 4.62 21.35 -5.27
C SER A 46 5.87 20.54 -5.63
N MET A 47 5.66 19.33 -6.13
CA MET A 47 6.77 18.49 -6.61
C MET A 47 7.09 18.79 -8.07
N PRO A 48 8.32 18.48 -8.54
CA PRO A 48 8.65 18.60 -9.95
C PRO A 48 7.73 17.73 -10.82
N ASN A 49 7.00 18.35 -11.74
CA ASN A 49 6.16 17.66 -12.72
C ASN A 49 7.04 16.87 -13.68
N THR A 50 6.92 15.54 -13.69
CA THR A 50 7.74 14.69 -14.58
C THR A 50 6.93 13.83 -15.54
N CYS A 51 5.62 13.67 -15.31
CA CYS A 51 4.75 12.88 -16.19
C CYS A 51 3.98 13.77 -17.17
N SER A 52 4.61 14.10 -18.31
CA SER A 52 3.98 14.85 -19.40
C SER A 52 3.73 13.96 -20.63
N LYS A 53 3.02 12.83 -20.50
CA LYS A 53 2.41 12.16 -21.67
C LYS A 53 1.10 11.48 -21.28
N THR A 54 0.01 12.04 -21.77
CA THR A 54 -1.34 11.48 -21.71
C THR A 54 -1.62 10.67 -22.98
N LYS A 55 -2.02 9.41 -22.84
CA LYS A 55 -3.07 8.85 -23.70
C LYS A 55 -4.00 7.99 -22.85
N ASP A 56 -5.05 8.67 -22.41
CA ASP A 56 -6.41 8.17 -22.23
C ASP A 56 -6.52 6.66 -21.98
N SER A 57 -6.23 6.24 -20.75
CA SER A 57 -6.85 5.03 -20.20
C SER A 57 -7.01 5.13 -18.68
N GLY A 58 -8.22 4.86 -18.21
CA GLY A 58 -8.64 5.06 -16.82
C GLY A 58 -7.97 4.11 -15.83
N LEU A 59 -6.77 4.46 -15.37
CA LEU A 59 -6.06 3.78 -14.29
C LEU A 59 -6.10 4.61 -13.01
N GLN A 60 -6.37 3.90 -11.91
CA GLN A 60 -6.53 4.41 -10.55
C GLN A 60 -5.21 5.03 -10.10
N SER A 61 -5.20 6.26 -9.58
CA SER A 61 -4.01 6.82 -8.92
C SER A 61 -3.62 5.90 -7.75
N ARG A 62 -2.57 5.10 -7.94
CA ARG A 62 -2.00 4.23 -6.90
C ARG A 62 -0.61 4.74 -6.57
N SER A 63 -0.31 4.80 -5.28
CA SER A 63 1.02 5.16 -4.80
C SER A 63 1.50 4.16 -3.76
N ALA A 64 2.81 4.08 -3.62
CA ALA A 64 3.47 3.25 -2.65
C ALA A 64 4.73 3.91 -2.07
N CYS A 65 5.07 3.61 -0.82
CA CYS A 65 6.43 3.80 -0.29
C CYS A 65 7.19 2.48 -0.36
N PHE A 66 8.36 2.51 -1.00
CA PHE A 66 9.29 1.38 -1.07
C PHE A 66 10.74 1.89 -1.16
N ASP A 67 11.71 1.26 -0.47
CA ASP A 67 13.13 1.67 -0.49
C ASP A 67 13.32 3.16 -0.15
N GLY A 68 12.47 3.70 0.73
CA GLY A 68 12.46 5.12 1.10
C GLY A 68 12.13 6.07 -0.05
N LYS A 69 11.45 5.60 -1.09
CA LYS A 69 11.04 6.39 -2.27
C LYS A 69 9.54 6.34 -2.47
N PHE A 70 9.00 7.42 -3.00
CA PHE A 70 7.59 7.54 -3.33
C PHE A 70 7.32 7.02 -4.75
N HIS A 71 6.66 5.88 -4.85
CA HIS A 71 6.34 5.20 -6.09
C HIS A 71 4.91 5.51 -6.54
N VAL A 72 4.71 5.69 -7.84
CA VAL A 72 3.40 5.97 -8.42
C VAL A 72 3.23 5.14 -9.68
N ASP A 73 2.06 4.50 -9.81
CA ASP A 73 1.64 3.80 -11.02
C ASP A 73 1.13 4.81 -12.06
N THR A 74 1.73 4.80 -13.24
CA THR A 74 1.42 5.73 -14.33
C THR A 74 1.21 4.98 -15.64
N GLU A 75 0.62 5.65 -16.64
CA GLU A 75 0.42 5.07 -17.98
C GLU A 75 1.74 4.64 -18.66
N GLN A 76 2.90 5.13 -18.20
CA GLN A 76 4.22 4.83 -18.77
C GLN A 76 4.96 3.71 -18.02
N GLY A 77 4.34 3.15 -16.98
CA GLY A 77 4.98 2.28 -16.00
C GLY A 77 5.09 2.96 -14.65
N VAL A 78 5.77 2.32 -13.71
CA VAL A 78 5.91 2.85 -12.35
C VAL A 78 7.11 3.81 -12.30
N VAL A 79 6.92 4.94 -11.60
CA VAL A 79 7.96 5.94 -11.37
C VAL A 79 8.22 6.07 -9.89
N ALA A 80 9.49 6.23 -9.51
CA ALA A 80 9.92 6.44 -8.14
C ALA A 80 10.49 7.83 -7.97
N TYR A 81 9.99 8.59 -6.99
CA TYR A 81 10.56 9.86 -6.58
C TYR A 81 11.58 9.65 -5.46
N ASN A 82 12.82 10.07 -5.72
CA ASN A 82 13.88 10.13 -4.73
C ASN A 82 13.90 11.51 -4.08
N SER A 83 13.47 11.60 -2.82
CA SER A 83 13.43 12.84 -2.04
C SER A 83 14.81 13.50 -1.87
N LYS A 84 15.88 12.69 -1.76
CA LYS A 84 17.25 13.16 -1.53
C LYS A 84 17.85 13.81 -2.76
N GLU A 85 17.50 13.30 -3.93
CA GLU A 85 18.04 13.78 -5.21
C GLU A 85 17.06 14.69 -5.96
N SER A 86 15.83 14.84 -5.44
CA SER A 86 14.74 15.60 -6.05
C SER A 86 14.48 15.21 -7.51
N ARG A 87 14.60 13.92 -7.83
CA ARG A 87 14.43 13.37 -9.17
C ARG A 87 13.41 12.25 -9.19
N TRP A 88 12.82 12.04 -10.37
CA TRP A 88 12.01 10.86 -10.67
C TRP A 88 12.80 9.90 -11.54
N ASP A 89 12.74 8.62 -11.21
CA ASP A 89 13.37 7.54 -11.95
C ASP A 89 12.31 6.52 -12.37
N LEU A 90 12.43 5.98 -13.59
CA LEU A 90 11.61 4.85 -14.02
C LEU A 90 12.04 3.60 -13.26
N THR A 91 11.08 2.85 -12.74
CA THR A 91 11.36 1.57 -12.08
C THR A 91 11.51 0.43 -13.07
N VAL A 92 12.13 -0.66 -12.61
CA VAL A 92 12.27 -1.87 -13.41
C VAL A 92 10.92 -2.61 -13.47
N PRO A 93 10.52 -3.17 -14.62
CA PRO A 93 9.21 -3.82 -14.79
C PRO A 93 8.89 -4.91 -13.75
N SER A 94 9.90 -5.56 -13.20
CA SER A 94 9.71 -6.53 -12.11
C SER A 94 9.16 -5.88 -10.84
N LEU A 95 9.63 -4.69 -10.48
CA LEU A 95 9.17 -3.93 -9.33
C LEU A 95 7.77 -3.35 -9.56
N ASP A 96 7.46 -2.95 -10.80
CA ASP A 96 6.13 -2.45 -11.17
C ASP A 96 5.06 -3.50 -10.86
N SER A 97 5.29 -4.74 -11.30
CA SER A 97 4.39 -5.86 -11.04
C SER A 97 4.29 -6.25 -9.56
N VAL A 98 5.28 -5.84 -8.74
CA VAL A 98 5.34 -6.09 -7.29
C VAL A 98 4.54 -5.07 -6.50
N LEU A 99 4.74 -3.79 -6.79
CA LEU A 99 4.07 -2.71 -6.08
C LEU A 99 2.64 -2.49 -6.59
N PHE A 100 2.41 -2.73 -7.89
CA PHE A 100 1.14 -2.46 -8.56
C PHE A 100 0.69 -3.63 -9.45
N PRO A 101 0.43 -4.81 -8.89
CA PRO A 101 -0.09 -5.93 -9.68
C PRO A 101 -1.43 -5.57 -10.36
N ASN A 102 -1.67 -6.18 -11.52
CA ASN A 102 -2.89 -6.01 -12.32
C ASN A 102 -4.17 -6.43 -11.57
N SER A 103 -4.03 -7.38 -10.63
CA SER A 103 -5.05 -7.70 -9.65
C SER A 103 -5.07 -6.59 -8.60
N ARG A 104 -6.26 -6.07 -8.22
CA ARG A 104 -6.38 -5.16 -7.07
C ARG A 104 -5.78 -5.85 -5.84
N SER A 105 -4.52 -5.57 -5.54
CA SER A 105 -3.97 -5.92 -4.24
C SER A 105 -4.61 -4.98 -3.24
N ASP A 106 -5.16 -5.55 -2.19
CA ASP A 106 -5.92 -4.78 -1.23
C ASP A 106 -4.96 -3.97 -0.33
N SER A 107 -3.73 -4.46 -0.13
CA SER A 107 -2.68 -3.76 0.63
C SER A 107 -1.30 -4.38 0.41
N TYR A 108 -0.25 -3.60 0.68
CA TYR A 108 1.13 -4.08 0.80
C TYR A 108 1.81 -3.41 2.01
N CYS A 109 2.95 -3.95 2.47
CA CYS A 109 3.86 -3.28 3.40
C CYS A 109 5.31 -3.74 3.15
N GLU A 110 6.28 -2.95 3.60
CA GLU A 110 7.70 -3.31 3.57
C GLU A 110 8.18 -3.54 5.01
N ILE A 111 8.78 -4.71 5.28
CA ILE A 111 9.34 -5.07 6.59
C ILE A 111 10.74 -5.64 6.35
N GLU A 112 11.76 -5.07 6.99
CA GLU A 112 13.16 -5.49 6.86
C GLU A 112 13.67 -5.61 5.40
N ASN A 113 13.22 -4.72 4.50
CA ASN A 113 13.49 -4.74 3.04
C ASN A 113 12.80 -5.88 2.26
N VAL A 114 11.82 -6.56 2.85
CA VAL A 114 10.97 -7.56 2.19
C VAL A 114 9.59 -6.94 1.97
N VAL A 115 9.08 -7.04 0.75
CA VAL A 115 7.72 -6.56 0.42
C VAL A 115 6.73 -7.67 0.69
N TYR A 116 5.68 -7.37 1.43
CA TYR A 116 4.54 -8.25 1.65
C TYR A 116 3.32 -7.66 0.95
N VAL A 117 2.58 -8.50 0.23
CA VAL A 117 1.37 -8.12 -0.50
C VAL A 117 0.23 -9.03 -0.08
N PHE A 118 -0.92 -8.43 0.23
CA PHE A 118 -2.16 -9.15 0.43
C PHE A 118 -3.01 -9.10 -0.84
N CYS A 119 -3.32 -10.27 -1.40
CA CYS A 119 -4.20 -10.39 -2.55
C CYS A 119 -5.05 -11.66 -2.42
N GLY A 120 -6.38 -11.49 -2.50
CA GLY A 120 -7.30 -12.62 -2.57
C GLY A 120 -7.27 -13.53 -1.33
N GLY A 121 -7.03 -12.97 -0.14
CA GLY A 121 -6.98 -13.74 1.10
C GLY A 121 -5.65 -14.45 1.36
N VAL A 122 -4.62 -14.14 0.60
CA VAL A 122 -3.28 -14.72 0.76
C VAL A 122 -2.25 -13.60 0.88
N VAL A 123 -1.28 -13.79 1.78
CA VAL A 123 -0.09 -12.92 1.88
C VAL A 123 1.04 -13.57 1.10
N THR A 124 1.57 -12.85 0.12
CA THR A 124 2.79 -13.19 -0.62
C THR A 124 3.91 -12.24 -0.23
N TRP A 125 5.15 -12.68 -0.42
CA TRP A 125 6.33 -11.86 -0.11
C TRP A 125 7.33 -11.88 -1.28
N TYR A 126 8.11 -10.81 -1.38
CA TYR A 126 9.14 -10.60 -2.38
C TYR A 126 10.38 -9.97 -1.76
N ASP A 127 11.55 -10.56 -2.01
CA ASP A 127 12.84 -10.07 -1.53
C ASP A 127 13.79 -9.84 -2.72
N ALA A 128 13.96 -8.57 -3.09
CA ALA A 128 14.80 -8.18 -4.21
C ALA A 128 16.28 -8.57 -4.07
N LYS A 129 16.78 -8.84 -2.86
CA LYS A 129 18.20 -9.12 -2.59
C LYS A 129 18.55 -10.60 -2.71
N VAL A 130 17.61 -11.50 -2.45
CA VAL A 130 17.90 -12.93 -2.31
C VAL A 130 17.36 -13.76 -3.48
N GLU A 131 16.12 -13.52 -3.90
CA GLU A 131 15.48 -14.26 -4.98
C GLU A 131 14.48 -13.37 -5.72
N ALA A 132 14.58 -13.31 -7.05
CA ALA A 132 13.63 -12.57 -7.88
C ALA A 132 12.29 -13.32 -8.06
N THR A 133 11.87 -14.13 -7.09
CA THR A 133 10.66 -14.95 -7.12
C THR A 133 9.77 -14.69 -5.92
N TRP A 134 8.47 -14.77 -6.17
CA TRP A 134 7.45 -14.64 -5.14
C TRP A 134 7.33 -15.89 -4.28
N GLY A 135 7.24 -15.70 -2.97
CA GLY A 135 6.90 -16.74 -2.01
C GLY A 135 5.53 -16.51 -1.38
N PHE A 136 4.89 -17.59 -0.92
CA PHE A 136 3.73 -17.51 -0.04
C PHE A 136 4.17 -17.43 1.41
N LEU A 137 3.53 -16.59 2.21
CA LEU A 137 3.73 -16.59 3.65
C LEU A 137 3.11 -17.86 4.25
N LYS A 138 3.94 -18.69 4.89
CA LYS A 138 3.50 -19.94 5.53
C LYS A 138 3.31 -19.75 7.03
N GLY A 139 2.81 -20.79 7.72
CA GLY A 139 2.87 -20.85 9.19
C GLY A 139 1.76 -20.12 9.95
N LEU A 140 0.79 -19.48 9.26
CA LEU A 140 -0.36 -18.78 9.85
C LEU A 140 -1.39 -19.72 10.55
N ILE A 141 -0.91 -20.69 11.31
CA ILE A 141 -1.70 -21.68 12.04
C ILE A 141 -2.43 -20.98 13.17
N GLY A 142 -3.77 -21.10 13.18
CA GLY A 142 -4.64 -20.46 14.18
C GLY A 142 -5.29 -19.17 13.69
N LEU A 143 -4.84 -18.60 12.57
CA LEU A 143 -5.50 -17.45 11.95
C LEU A 143 -6.71 -17.96 11.16
N PRO A 144 -7.91 -17.36 11.31
CA PRO A 144 -9.03 -17.70 10.46
C PRO A 144 -8.69 -17.38 9.00
N LYS A 145 -9.35 -18.09 8.07
CA LYS A 145 -9.24 -17.74 6.66
C LYS A 145 -9.90 -16.38 6.43
N PHE A 146 -9.23 -15.55 5.66
CA PHE A 146 -9.76 -14.26 5.24
C PHE A 146 -11.04 -14.46 4.41
N PRO A 147 -12.14 -13.75 4.74
CA PRO A 147 -13.37 -13.81 3.95
C PRO A 147 -13.13 -13.38 2.50
N PRO A 148 -13.83 -13.98 1.52
CA PRO A 148 -13.74 -13.53 0.13
C PRO A 148 -14.15 -12.06 -0.01
N GLY A 149 -13.27 -11.25 -0.60
CA GLY A 149 -13.53 -9.82 -0.81
C GLY A 149 -13.47 -8.95 0.45
N CYS A 150 -12.90 -9.46 1.56
CA CYS A 150 -12.61 -8.62 2.71
C CYS A 150 -11.62 -7.50 2.34
N SER A 151 -11.80 -6.34 2.96
CA SER A 151 -10.82 -5.27 2.88
C SER A 151 -9.71 -5.57 3.88
N CYS A 152 -8.46 -5.54 3.43
CA CYS A 152 -7.29 -5.80 4.25
C CYS A 152 -6.30 -4.63 4.20
N ARG A 153 -5.58 -4.41 5.30
CA ARG A 153 -4.48 -3.46 5.43
C ARG A 153 -3.33 -4.11 6.19
N LEU A 154 -2.12 -3.95 5.65
CA LEU A 154 -0.87 -4.45 6.21
C LEU A 154 -0.03 -3.28 6.71
N VAL A 155 0.66 -3.45 7.83
CA VAL A 155 1.64 -2.46 8.33
C VAL A 155 2.79 -3.12 9.08
N ASP A 156 3.96 -2.49 9.02
CA ASP A 156 5.10 -2.83 9.87
C ASP A 156 4.90 -2.28 11.28
N TYR A 157 4.90 -3.17 12.28
CA TYR A 157 4.89 -2.88 13.70
C TYR A 157 6.16 -3.45 14.36
N GLY A 158 7.24 -2.67 14.33
CA GLY A 158 8.49 -3.04 15.01
C GLY A 158 9.15 -4.31 14.46
N GLY A 159 9.01 -4.57 13.16
CA GLY A 159 9.48 -5.80 12.51
C GLY A 159 8.43 -6.92 12.46
N HIS A 160 7.31 -6.77 13.18
CA HIS A 160 6.16 -7.66 13.04
C HIS A 160 5.20 -7.13 11.97
N MET A 161 4.52 -8.05 11.29
CA MET A 161 3.45 -7.69 10.37
C MET A 161 2.14 -7.61 11.13
N VAL A 162 1.51 -6.44 11.12
CA VAL A 162 0.13 -6.30 11.60
C VAL A 162 -0.82 -6.35 10.40
N VAL A 163 -1.85 -7.19 10.51
CA VAL A 163 -2.89 -7.38 9.51
C VAL A 163 -4.21 -6.92 10.11
N LEU A 164 -4.85 -5.96 9.46
CA LEU A 164 -6.18 -5.46 9.81
C LEU A 164 -7.14 -5.82 8.68
N TRP A 165 -8.25 -6.49 8.98
CA TRP A 165 -9.24 -6.82 7.97
C TRP A 165 -10.66 -6.73 8.50
N ASP A 166 -11.63 -6.69 7.59
CA ASP A 166 -13.04 -6.67 7.92
C ASP A 166 -13.78 -7.96 7.56
N GLU A 167 -14.82 -8.25 8.33
CA GLU A 167 -15.75 -9.36 8.09
C GLU A 167 -17.18 -8.82 8.15
N ILE A 168 -17.92 -8.98 7.06
CA ILE A 168 -19.31 -8.54 6.98
C ILE A 168 -20.19 -9.48 7.81
N LEU A 169 -21.03 -8.91 8.68
CA LEU A 169 -22.08 -9.61 9.42
C LEU A 169 -23.44 -9.41 8.73
N PRO A 170 -23.91 -10.37 7.92
CA PRO A 170 -25.09 -10.17 7.07
C PRO A 170 -26.38 -9.92 7.86
N SER A 171 -26.48 -10.44 9.08
CA SER A 171 -27.68 -10.36 9.91
C SER A 171 -27.87 -9.01 10.61
N SER A 172 -26.80 -8.27 10.88
CA SER A 172 -26.87 -6.99 11.60
C SER A 172 -26.65 -5.77 10.72
N GLY A 173 -26.08 -5.94 9.52
CA GLY A 173 -25.68 -4.82 8.67
C GLY A 173 -24.41 -4.11 9.16
N ASP A 174 -23.61 -4.82 9.97
CA ASP A 174 -22.32 -4.35 10.49
C ASP A 174 -21.15 -5.11 9.86
N LYS A 175 -19.95 -4.66 10.17
CA LYS A 175 -18.70 -5.35 9.91
C LYS A 175 -17.88 -5.44 11.20
N MET A 176 -17.26 -6.58 11.43
CA MET A 176 -16.25 -6.76 12.48
C MET A 176 -14.88 -6.43 11.91
N ILE A 177 -14.12 -5.63 12.63
CA ILE A 177 -12.72 -5.33 12.35
C ILE A 177 -11.88 -6.25 13.22
N TRP A 178 -11.06 -7.05 12.56
CA TRP A 178 -10.12 -7.98 13.16
C TRP A 178 -8.71 -7.45 13.00
N CYS A 179 -7.85 -7.76 13.98
CA CYS A 179 -6.45 -7.42 13.93
C CYS A 179 -5.60 -8.60 14.39
N ALA A 180 -4.51 -8.85 13.68
CA ALA A 180 -3.51 -9.86 14.06
C ALA A 180 -2.11 -9.27 13.98
N GLU A 181 -1.30 -9.59 14.97
CA GLU A 181 0.14 -9.34 15.00
C GLU A 181 0.87 -10.65 14.68
N ILE A 182 1.70 -10.60 13.64
CA ILE A 182 2.38 -11.77 13.09
C ILE A 182 3.89 -11.50 13.14
N ALA A 183 4.58 -12.25 13.99
CA ALA A 183 6.04 -12.31 13.97
C ALA A 183 6.49 -13.07 12.73
N LEU A 184 7.49 -12.53 12.03
CA LEU A 184 8.02 -13.09 10.80
C LEU A 184 9.33 -13.83 11.09
N GLU A 185 9.48 -15.02 10.54
CA GLU A 185 10.66 -15.87 10.69
C GLU A 185 11.11 -16.37 9.31
N ARG A 186 12.35 -16.07 8.94
CA ARG A 186 12.96 -16.63 7.74
C ARG A 186 13.64 -17.95 8.07
N ARG A 187 13.28 -19.02 7.35
CA ARG A 187 13.79 -20.38 7.56
C ARG A 187 14.73 -20.82 6.43
N GLU A 188 15.29 -22.03 6.57
CA GLU A 188 16.12 -22.68 5.54
C GLU A 188 15.39 -22.70 4.19
N ASN A 189 16.15 -22.58 3.10
CA ASN A 189 15.66 -22.45 1.71
C ASN A 189 14.88 -21.16 1.40
N CYS A 190 15.19 -20.07 2.10
CA CYS A 190 14.60 -18.75 1.87
C CYS A 190 13.08 -18.69 2.10
N GLU A 191 12.49 -19.65 2.80
CA GLU A 191 11.05 -19.62 3.08
C GLU A 191 10.71 -18.64 4.21
N MET A 192 9.59 -17.92 4.07
CA MET A 192 9.07 -17.04 5.11
C MET A 192 7.89 -17.69 5.85
N PHE A 193 7.98 -17.71 7.17
CA PHE A 193 6.95 -18.19 8.08
C PHE A 193 6.44 -17.05 8.96
N GLY A 194 5.13 -17.03 9.20
CA GLY A 194 4.51 -16.17 10.19
C GLY A 194 4.12 -16.98 11.42
N LYS A 195 4.32 -16.42 12.60
CA LYS A 195 3.79 -16.90 13.88
C LYS A 195 2.85 -15.83 14.43
N ILE A 196 1.64 -16.24 14.81
CA ILE A 196 0.65 -15.32 15.38
C ILE A 196 1.05 -15.05 16.83
N GLU A 197 1.39 -13.80 17.14
CA GLU A 197 1.67 -13.35 18.51
C GLU A 197 0.38 -12.90 19.21
N TRP A 198 -0.52 -12.26 18.46
CA TRP A 198 -1.80 -11.80 18.96
C TRP A 198 -2.83 -11.76 17.84
N PHE A 199 -4.09 -12.04 18.16
CA PHE A 199 -5.22 -11.95 17.25
C PHE A 199 -6.48 -11.72 18.06
N ASP A 200 -7.22 -10.65 17.75
CA ASP A 200 -8.50 -10.38 18.40
C ASP A 200 -9.44 -9.53 17.53
N HIS A 201 -10.71 -9.52 17.93
CA HIS A 201 -11.69 -8.54 17.50
C HIS A 201 -11.37 -7.18 18.11
N VAL A 202 -11.32 -6.14 17.29
CA VAL A 202 -10.98 -4.79 17.74
C VAL A 202 -12.21 -3.90 17.83
N LEU A 203 -13.09 -3.97 16.82
CA LEU A 203 -14.23 -3.07 16.74
C LEU A 203 -15.34 -3.63 15.84
N THR A 204 -16.59 -3.28 16.13
CA THR A 204 -17.73 -3.51 15.23
C THR A 204 -18.29 -2.16 14.79
N VAL A 205 -18.48 -1.98 13.49
CA VAL A 205 -18.94 -0.71 12.89
C VAL A 205 -20.00 -0.97 11.82
N PRO A 206 -20.85 0.02 11.47
CA PRO A 206 -21.80 -0.11 10.38
C PRO A 206 -21.12 -0.44 9.06
N ILE A 207 -21.78 -1.19 8.16
CA ILE A 207 -21.18 -1.68 6.90
C ILE A 207 -20.64 -0.59 5.96
N GLN A 208 -21.10 0.66 6.10
CA GLN A 208 -20.77 1.77 5.22
C GLN A 208 -19.44 2.47 5.61
N TYR A 209 -18.33 1.76 5.49
CA TYR A 209 -16.99 2.34 5.53
C TYR A 209 -16.03 1.59 4.60
N ASN A 210 -14.87 2.21 4.35
CA ASN A 210 -13.73 1.59 3.72
C ASN A 210 -12.47 1.92 4.51
N PHE A 211 -11.53 0.98 4.59
CA PHE A 211 -10.20 1.30 5.11
C PHE A 211 -9.51 2.27 4.15
N VAL A 212 -9.06 3.40 4.70
CA VAL A 212 -8.26 4.37 3.93
C VAL A 212 -6.79 4.00 4.04
N SER A 213 -6.25 4.04 5.26
CA SER A 213 -4.85 3.74 5.57
C SER A 213 -4.75 3.12 6.96
N VAL A 214 -3.62 2.49 7.25
CA VAL A 214 -3.24 1.97 8.56
C VAL A 214 -1.89 2.58 8.93
N LEU A 215 -1.74 3.01 10.18
CA LEU A 215 -0.54 3.64 10.69
C LEU A 215 -0.22 3.06 12.05
N VAL A 216 1.06 2.88 12.34
CA VAL A 216 1.53 2.51 13.68
C VAL A 216 1.80 3.78 14.49
N ALA A 217 1.20 3.85 15.67
CA ALA A 217 1.52 4.85 16.67
C ALA A 217 2.49 4.24 17.69
N THR A 218 3.77 4.63 17.62
CA THR A 218 4.74 4.32 18.68
C THR A 218 4.72 5.45 19.71
N VAL A 219 4.77 5.07 21.00
CA VAL A 219 4.84 5.99 22.15
C VAL A 219 6.27 6.12 22.63
#